data_AF-A0A941CFX3-F1
#
_entry.id   AF-A0A941CFX3-F1
#
_cell.length_a   1.000
_cell.length_b   1.000
_cell.length_c   1.000
_cell.angle_alpha   90.00
_cell.angle_beta   90.00
_cell.angle_gamma   90.00
#
_symmetry.space_group_name_H-M   'P 1'
#
loop_
_entity.id
_entity.type
_entity.pdbx_description
1 polymer ?
#
loop_
_entity_poly.entity_id
_entity_poly.type
_entity_poly.pdbx_seq_one_letter_code
_entity_poly.pdbx_strand_id
1 'polypeptide(L)'
;MKSHFKSDLKKEKRLALLVDSYYLKHLQFYNYHRIGDIKQQLEGIDVLFTDKKSGEKYAIDEKAQLDYINEDLPTFAFEISYLKNDITKKGWLYDLSKKTDFYALITAIYEDEPNIFTSCKITIVNRKKLIYLLKEKGVCELSISNKWNQSQQNHGKIVLKELDSRSEGYIFYSKNNKVEKPINLILKLDFLINNGIAKRLC
;
A
#
# COMPACT_ATOMS: atom_id res chain seq x y z
N MET A 1 3.14 -10.56 24.02
CA MET A 1 2.59 -9.89 22.82
C MET A 1 1.39 -10.69 22.35
N LYS A 2 0.15 -10.28 22.65
CA LYS A 2 -1.04 -10.97 22.15
C LYS A 2 -1.19 -10.62 20.67
N SER A 3 -1.29 -11.62 19.81
CA SER A 3 -1.44 -11.43 18.36
C SER A 3 -2.74 -10.66 18.07
N HIS A 4 -2.62 -9.43 17.57
CA HIS A 4 -3.72 -8.57 17.09
C HIS A 4 -4.32 -9.07 15.77
N PHE A 5 -3.80 -10.16 15.21
CA PHE A 5 -4.21 -10.73 13.92
C PHE A 5 -5.74 -10.92 13.78
N LYS A 6 -6.41 -11.43 14.83
CA LYS A 6 -7.87 -11.63 14.80
C LYS A 6 -8.66 -10.32 14.81
N SER A 7 -8.17 -9.28 15.48
CA SER A 7 -8.82 -7.97 15.46
C SER A 7 -8.60 -7.27 14.12
N ASP A 8 -7.40 -7.39 13.57
CA ASP A 8 -7.03 -6.75 12.29
C ASP A 8 -7.83 -7.36 11.14
N LEU A 9 -7.93 -8.70 11.11
CA LEU A 9 -8.77 -9.41 10.13
C LEU A 9 -10.26 -9.01 10.21
N LYS A 10 -10.78 -8.72 11.42
CA LYS A 10 -12.15 -8.23 11.59
C LYS A 10 -12.32 -6.81 11.04
N LYS A 11 -11.35 -5.93 11.28
CA LYS A 11 -11.34 -4.56 10.74
C LYS A 11 -11.28 -4.58 9.21
N GLU A 12 -10.39 -5.38 8.62
CA GLU A 12 -10.29 -5.52 7.16
C GLU A 12 -11.61 -5.97 6.53
N LYS A 13 -12.27 -6.99 7.10
CA LYS A 13 -13.58 -7.46 6.62
C LYS A 13 -14.66 -6.38 6.68
N ARG A 14 -14.68 -5.58 7.76
CA ARG A 14 -15.62 -4.45 7.88
C ARG A 14 -15.35 -3.37 6.85
N LEU A 15 -14.07 -3.04 6.64
CA LEU A 15 -13.66 -2.04 5.65
C LEU A 15 -13.99 -2.49 4.22
N ALA A 16 -13.83 -3.77 3.91
CA ALA A 16 -14.15 -4.33 2.60
C ALA A 16 -15.60 -4.04 2.17
N LEU A 17 -16.56 -4.06 3.10
CA LEU A 17 -17.97 -3.74 2.81
C LEU A 17 -18.14 -2.29 2.33
N LEU A 18 -17.47 -1.34 2.99
CA LEU A 18 -17.48 0.06 2.59
C LEU A 18 -16.79 0.25 1.23
N VAL A 19 -15.62 -0.35 1.05
CA VAL A 19 -14.84 -0.27 -0.19
C VAL A 19 -15.61 -0.85 -1.37
N ASP A 20 -16.29 -1.99 -1.19
CA ASP A 20 -17.14 -2.61 -2.22
C ASP A 20 -18.28 -1.66 -2.63
N SER A 21 -18.88 -0.94 -1.68
CA SER A 21 -19.92 0.05 -1.99
C SER A 21 -19.40 1.20 -2.88
N TYR A 22 -18.14 1.61 -2.68
CA TYR A 22 -17.50 2.64 -3.49
C TYR A 22 -17.10 2.13 -4.86
N TYR A 23 -16.61 0.90 -4.96
CA TYR A 23 -16.39 0.29 -6.27
C TYR A 23 -17.68 0.19 -7.07
N LEU A 24 -18.76 -0.29 -6.46
CA LEU A 24 -20.07 -0.37 -7.12
C LEU A 24 -20.54 1.01 -7.60
N LYS A 25 -20.37 2.06 -6.78
CA LYS A 25 -20.82 3.42 -7.07
C LYS A 25 -19.97 4.12 -8.14
N HIS A 26 -18.65 3.98 -8.07
CA HIS A 26 -17.70 4.81 -8.84
C HIS A 26 -17.08 4.11 -10.05
N LEU A 27 -17.02 2.76 -10.08
CA LEU A 27 -16.44 2.01 -11.20
C LEU A 27 -17.48 1.73 -12.30
N GLN A 28 -18.05 2.78 -12.89
CA GLN A 28 -19.11 2.64 -13.90
C GLN A 28 -18.67 1.84 -15.14
N PHE A 29 -17.40 1.94 -15.52
CA PHE A 29 -16.82 1.26 -16.70
C PHE A 29 -16.16 -0.08 -16.40
N TYR A 30 -16.15 -0.52 -15.13
CA TYR A 30 -15.54 -1.79 -14.73
C TYR A 30 -16.54 -2.64 -13.96
N ASN A 31 -16.45 -3.95 -14.12
CA ASN A 31 -16.99 -4.89 -13.14
C ASN A 31 -15.89 -5.18 -12.11
N TYR A 32 -16.26 -5.45 -10.86
CA TYR A 32 -15.32 -5.90 -9.85
C TYR A 32 -15.72 -7.27 -9.30
N HIS A 33 -14.72 -8.07 -8.94
CA HIS A 33 -14.91 -9.37 -8.32
C HIS A 33 -13.89 -9.58 -7.20
N ARG A 34 -14.37 -9.77 -5.97
CA ARG A 34 -13.52 -10.01 -4.81
C ARG A 34 -13.02 -11.45 -4.81
N ILE A 35 -11.72 -11.62 -4.59
CA ILE A 35 -11.05 -12.91 -4.56
C ILE A 35 -11.07 -13.44 -3.12
N GLY A 36 -11.69 -14.60 -2.93
CA GLY A 36 -11.66 -15.35 -1.66
C GLY A 36 -10.61 -16.46 -1.62
N ASP A 37 -9.96 -16.74 -2.76
CA ASP A 37 -8.92 -17.77 -2.85
C ASP A 37 -7.63 -17.29 -2.17
N ILE A 38 -7.20 -18.04 -1.16
CA ILE A 38 -6.05 -17.69 -0.32
C ILE A 38 -4.77 -17.61 -1.14
N LYS A 39 -4.59 -18.49 -2.14
CA LYS A 39 -3.38 -18.50 -2.95
C LYS A 39 -3.25 -17.22 -3.76
N GLN A 40 -4.32 -16.78 -4.41
CA GLN A 40 -4.35 -15.51 -5.15
C GLN A 40 -4.21 -14.28 -4.25
N GLN A 41 -4.80 -14.29 -3.05
CA GLN A 41 -4.58 -13.22 -2.07
C GLN A 41 -3.10 -13.13 -1.65
N LEU A 42 -2.43 -14.28 -1.43
CA LEU A 42 -0.99 -14.32 -1.17
C LEU A 42 -0.15 -13.81 -2.35
N GLU A 43 -0.66 -13.92 -3.58
CA GLU A 43 -0.07 -13.32 -4.78
C GLU A 43 -0.41 -11.82 -4.94
N GLY A 44 -1.10 -11.21 -3.97
CA GLY A 44 -1.45 -9.78 -3.97
C GLY A 44 -2.64 -9.46 -4.88
N ILE A 45 -3.67 -10.31 -4.87
CA ILE A 45 -4.91 -10.10 -5.62
C ILE A 45 -6.09 -10.20 -4.66
N ASP A 46 -6.62 -9.06 -4.23
CA ASP A 46 -7.82 -8.98 -3.40
C ASP A 46 -9.07 -8.82 -4.26
N VAL A 47 -8.96 -8.09 -5.36
CA VAL A 47 -10.06 -7.80 -6.28
C VAL A 47 -9.57 -7.83 -7.73
N LEU A 48 -10.40 -8.33 -8.63
CA LEU A 48 -10.20 -8.20 -10.08
C LEU A 48 -11.13 -7.13 -10.63
N PHE A 49 -10.59 -6.13 -11.30
CA PHE A 49 -11.36 -5.20 -12.12
C PHE A 49 -11.37 -5.71 -13.57
N THR A 50 -12.55 -5.79 -14.16
CA THR A 50 -12.73 -6.17 -15.57
C THR A 50 -13.33 -5.00 -16.34
N ASP A 51 -12.60 -4.48 -17.32
CA ASP A 51 -13.11 -3.43 -18.21
C ASP A 51 -14.33 -3.93 -18.97
N LYS A 52 -15.44 -3.18 -18.91
CA LYS A 52 -16.72 -3.61 -19.52
C LYS A 52 -16.69 -3.60 -21.05
N LYS A 53 -15.76 -2.87 -21.67
CA LYS A 53 -15.67 -2.71 -23.12
C LYS A 53 -14.67 -3.68 -23.73
N SER A 54 -13.45 -3.75 -23.21
CA SER A 54 -12.38 -4.61 -23.73
C SER A 54 -12.37 -6.01 -23.12
N GLY A 55 -12.96 -6.18 -21.93
CA GLY A 55 -12.85 -7.42 -21.16
C GLY A 55 -11.48 -7.61 -20.49
N GLU A 56 -10.57 -6.63 -20.59
CA GLU A 56 -9.28 -6.68 -19.93
C GLU A 56 -9.45 -6.75 -18.40
N LYS A 57 -8.60 -7.55 -17.75
CA LYS A 57 -8.62 -7.76 -16.31
C LYS A 57 -7.39 -7.15 -15.67
N TYR A 58 -7.59 -6.53 -14.52
CA TYR A 58 -6.54 -5.91 -13.72
C TYR A 58 -6.60 -6.44 -12.29
N ALA A 59 -5.47 -6.93 -11.80
CA ALA A 59 -5.31 -7.42 -10.43
C ALA A 59 -5.06 -6.26 -9.47
N ILE A 60 -5.94 -6.15 -8.47
CA ILE A 60 -5.93 -5.08 -7.48
C ILE A 60 -5.57 -5.65 -6.11
N ASP A 61 -4.59 -5.04 -5.46
CA ASP A 61 -4.19 -5.32 -4.07
C ASP A 61 -4.65 -4.16 -3.19
N GLU A 62 -5.51 -4.44 -2.22
CA GLU A 62 -6.06 -3.47 -1.29
C GLU A 62 -5.09 -3.27 -0.12
N LYS A 63 -4.67 -2.02 0.10
CA LYS A 63 -3.78 -1.66 1.21
C LYS A 63 -4.43 -0.54 2.02
N ALA A 64 -4.62 -0.75 3.32
CA ALA A 64 -5.36 0.17 4.17
C ALA A 64 -4.54 0.71 5.36
N GLN A 65 -4.79 1.96 5.74
CA GLN A 65 -4.21 2.60 6.93
C GLN A 65 -5.05 2.36 8.19
N LEU A 66 -5.30 1.10 8.55
CA LEU A 66 -6.14 0.72 9.69
C LEU A 66 -5.58 1.09 11.07
N ASP A 67 -4.29 1.46 11.13
CA ASP A 67 -3.64 2.01 12.32
C ASP A 67 -3.95 3.50 12.54
N TYR A 68 -4.52 4.19 11.54
CA TYR A 68 -4.76 5.64 11.50
C TYR A 68 -6.25 5.95 11.26
N ILE A 69 -7.13 5.20 11.93
CA ILE A 69 -8.58 5.45 11.88
C ILE A 69 -8.86 6.86 12.44
N ASN A 70 -9.75 7.60 11.77
CA ASN A 70 -10.08 9.00 12.03
C ASN A 70 -8.93 9.99 11.78
N GLU A 71 -7.91 9.59 11.01
CA GLU A 71 -6.82 10.46 10.55
C GLU A 71 -6.70 10.46 9.03
N ASP A 72 -6.50 11.65 8.45
CA ASP A 72 -6.32 11.86 7.01
C ASP A 72 -4.84 12.12 6.69
N LEU A 73 -4.05 11.06 6.64
CA LEU A 73 -2.63 11.18 6.34
C LEU A 73 -2.39 11.46 4.84
N PRO A 74 -1.55 12.45 4.48
CA PRO A 74 -1.25 12.77 3.09
C PRO A 74 -0.22 11.81 2.45
N THR A 75 0.05 10.67 3.07
CA THR A 75 1.12 9.74 2.70
C THR A 75 0.67 8.30 2.81
N PHE A 76 1.32 7.41 2.06
CA PHE A 76 1.16 5.97 2.21
C PHE A 76 2.52 5.28 2.35
N ALA A 77 2.57 4.18 3.11
CA ALA A 77 3.77 3.38 3.32
C ALA A 77 3.83 2.21 2.32
N PHE A 78 4.90 2.15 1.55
CA PHE A 78 5.18 1.06 0.62
C PHE A 78 6.28 0.17 1.20
N GLU A 79 5.97 -1.10 1.47
CA GLU A 79 6.93 -2.00 2.10
C GLU A 79 8.02 -2.43 1.11
N ILE A 80 9.27 -2.18 1.49
CA ILE A 80 10.47 -2.52 0.72
C ILE A 80 11.00 -3.87 1.17
N SER A 81 11.11 -4.08 2.49
CA SER A 81 11.56 -5.33 3.08
C SER A 81 11.17 -5.44 4.55
N TYR A 82 11.22 -6.65 5.07
CA TYR A 82 10.97 -6.96 6.48
C TYR A 82 11.78 -8.20 6.90
N LEU A 83 11.97 -8.38 8.19
CA LEU A 83 12.64 -9.52 8.80
C LEU A 83 11.61 -10.58 9.19
N LYS A 84 11.84 -11.84 8.80
CA LYS A 84 11.04 -12.98 9.25
C LYS A 84 11.95 -14.14 9.58
N ASN A 85 11.94 -14.58 10.84
CA ASN A 85 12.83 -15.62 11.35
C ASN A 85 14.31 -15.31 11.03
N ASP A 86 14.73 -14.07 11.31
CA ASP A 86 16.07 -13.53 11.03
C ASP A 86 16.51 -13.53 9.56
N ILE A 87 15.58 -13.81 8.64
CA ILE A 87 15.81 -13.74 7.19
C ILE A 87 15.09 -12.51 6.63
N THR A 88 15.84 -11.64 5.95
CA THR A 88 15.26 -10.52 5.20
C THR A 88 14.40 -11.04 4.07
N LYS A 89 13.13 -10.66 4.07
CA LYS A 89 12.14 -10.91 3.02
C LYS A 89 11.86 -9.62 2.26
N LYS A 90 11.50 -9.80 0.98
CA LYS A 90 11.07 -8.70 0.12
C LYS A 90 9.70 -8.20 0.58
N GLY A 91 9.56 -6.89 0.63
CA GLY A 91 8.28 -6.23 0.82
C GLY A 91 7.47 -6.25 -0.47
N TRP A 92 6.16 -6.07 -0.33
CA TRP A 92 5.20 -6.27 -1.42
C TRP A 92 5.38 -5.33 -2.63
N LEU A 93 6.11 -4.20 -2.49
CA LEU A 93 6.36 -3.32 -3.64
C LEU A 93 7.24 -4.01 -4.70
N TYR A 94 8.36 -4.59 -4.28
CA TYR A 94 9.38 -5.18 -5.16
C TYR A 94 9.37 -6.72 -5.21
N ASP A 95 8.44 -7.36 -4.51
CA ASP A 95 8.26 -8.81 -4.57
C ASP A 95 7.71 -9.24 -5.93
N LEU A 96 8.53 -9.95 -6.72
CA LEU A 96 8.19 -10.43 -8.06
C LEU A 96 7.15 -11.56 -8.05
N SER A 97 6.90 -12.20 -6.91
CA SER A 97 5.83 -13.18 -6.78
C SER A 97 4.44 -12.54 -6.78
N LYS A 98 4.36 -11.22 -6.57
CA LYS A 98 3.10 -10.48 -6.59
C LYS A 98 2.64 -10.23 -8.01
N LYS A 99 1.39 -10.57 -8.29
CA LYS A 99 0.71 -10.40 -9.59
C LYS A 99 -0.13 -9.12 -9.66
N THR A 100 0.01 -8.24 -8.68
CA THR A 100 -0.67 -6.96 -8.59
C THR A 100 -0.33 -6.03 -9.76
N ASP A 101 -1.35 -5.51 -10.43
CA ASP A 101 -1.24 -4.45 -11.44
C ASP A 101 -1.38 -3.06 -10.79
N PHE A 102 -2.37 -2.94 -9.88
CA PHE A 102 -2.66 -1.70 -9.18
C PHE A 102 -2.82 -1.93 -7.67
N TYR A 103 -2.41 -0.94 -6.89
CA TYR A 103 -2.76 -0.87 -5.47
C TYR A 103 -3.99 0.00 -5.29
N ALA A 104 -4.97 -0.46 -4.52
CA ALA A 104 -6.03 0.38 -3.98
C ALA A 104 -5.63 0.84 -2.58
N LEU A 105 -5.10 2.06 -2.48
CA LEU A 105 -4.68 2.64 -1.21
C LEU A 105 -5.88 3.27 -0.51
N ILE A 106 -6.27 2.68 0.61
CA ILE A 106 -7.41 3.10 1.41
C ILE A 106 -6.90 3.90 2.60
N THR A 107 -7.29 5.17 2.63
CA THR A 107 -6.79 6.21 3.55
C THR A 107 -7.95 7.02 4.11
N ALA A 108 -7.71 7.86 5.12
CA ALA A 108 -8.75 8.70 5.75
C ALA A 108 -10.00 7.89 6.11
N ILE A 109 -9.78 6.77 6.80
CA ILE A 109 -10.83 5.83 7.17
C ILE A 109 -11.51 6.38 8.42
N TYR A 110 -12.77 6.78 8.32
CA TYR A 110 -13.54 7.30 9.44
C TYR A 110 -14.48 6.25 10.01
N GLU A 111 -14.54 6.20 11.33
CA GLU A 111 -15.45 5.40 12.14
C GLU A 111 -16.22 6.36 13.06
N ASP A 112 -17.30 6.95 12.54
CA ASP A 112 -18.15 7.89 13.29
C ASP A 112 -19.09 7.17 14.27
N GLU A 113 -19.33 5.88 14.05
CA GLU A 113 -20.13 5.01 14.90
C GLU A 113 -19.32 3.76 15.33
N PRO A 114 -19.52 3.24 16.56
CA PRO A 114 -18.76 2.09 17.04
C PRO A 114 -18.87 0.90 16.10
N ASN A 115 -17.74 0.46 15.60
CA ASN A 115 -17.59 -0.64 14.67
C ASN A 115 -18.21 -0.44 13.27
N ILE A 116 -18.43 0.79 12.82
CA ILE A 116 -18.95 1.07 11.47
C ILE A 116 -18.04 2.09 10.78
N PHE A 117 -17.37 1.66 9.71
CA PHE A 117 -16.64 2.60 8.86
C PHE A 117 -17.62 3.34 7.97
N THR A 118 -17.59 4.66 8.04
CA THR A 118 -18.58 5.55 7.40
C THR A 118 -18.04 6.19 6.13
N SER A 119 -16.74 6.48 6.09
CA SER A 119 -16.09 6.99 4.89
C SER A 119 -14.62 6.59 4.78
N CYS A 120 -14.12 6.60 3.54
CA CYS A 120 -12.69 6.48 3.26
C CYS A 120 -12.34 7.12 1.90
N LYS A 121 -11.05 7.34 1.67
CA LYS A 121 -10.50 7.75 0.38
C LYS A 121 -9.82 6.57 -0.28
N ILE A 122 -10.06 6.35 -1.58
CA ILE A 122 -9.44 5.28 -2.35
C ILE A 122 -8.57 5.86 -3.46
N THR A 123 -7.26 5.68 -3.37
CA THR A 123 -6.30 6.07 -4.42
C THR A 123 -5.81 4.84 -5.17
N ILE A 124 -6.09 4.76 -6.47
CA ILE A 124 -5.62 3.67 -7.32
C ILE A 124 -4.24 4.02 -7.88
N VAL A 125 -3.23 3.19 -7.61
CA VAL A 125 -1.83 3.41 -7.98
C VAL A 125 -1.39 2.33 -8.96
N ASN A 126 -0.85 2.72 -10.12
CA ASN A 126 -0.28 1.76 -11.07
C ASN A 126 1.12 1.31 -10.59
N ARG A 127 1.26 0.02 -10.25
CA ARG A 127 2.50 -0.53 -9.68
C ARG A 127 3.68 -0.39 -10.64
N LYS A 128 3.48 -0.72 -11.92
CA LYS A 128 4.54 -0.66 -12.94
C LYS A 128 5.05 0.76 -13.13
N LYS A 129 4.14 1.74 -13.26
CA LYS A 129 4.51 3.16 -13.36
C LYS A 129 5.22 3.65 -12.11
N LEU A 130 4.78 3.24 -10.93
CA LEU A 130 5.45 3.59 -9.67
C LEU A 130 6.89 3.08 -9.64
N ILE A 131 7.09 1.80 -9.90
CA ILE A 131 8.43 1.20 -9.91
C ILE A 131 9.32 1.87 -10.96
N TYR A 132 8.77 2.19 -12.13
CA TYR A 132 9.48 2.91 -13.18
C TYR A 132 9.92 4.32 -12.73
N LEU A 133 9.01 5.14 -12.19
CA LEU A 133 9.37 6.47 -11.69
C LEU A 133 10.45 6.40 -10.60
N LEU A 134 10.29 5.48 -9.65
CA LEU A 134 11.26 5.31 -8.57
C LEU A 134 12.64 4.94 -9.13
N LYS A 135 12.69 4.05 -10.13
CA LYS A 135 13.93 3.70 -10.83
C LYS A 135 14.56 4.90 -11.54
N GLU A 136 13.78 5.70 -12.26
CA GLU A 136 14.27 6.92 -12.95
C GLU A 136 14.86 7.94 -11.94
N LYS A 137 14.28 8.02 -10.74
CA LYS A 137 14.80 8.85 -9.65
C LYS A 137 16.02 8.23 -8.94
N GLY A 138 16.45 7.02 -9.30
CA GLY A 138 17.54 6.31 -8.63
C GLY A 138 17.15 5.66 -7.29
N VAL A 139 15.85 5.54 -7.00
CA VAL A 139 15.29 4.88 -5.84
C VAL A 139 14.85 3.46 -6.21
N CYS A 140 15.75 2.50 -6.07
CA CYS A 140 15.45 1.08 -6.28
C CYS A 140 15.81 0.22 -5.06
N GLU A 141 15.30 -1.02 -5.03
CA GLU A 141 15.56 -2.00 -3.96
C GLU A 141 17.05 -2.10 -3.59
N LEU A 142 17.93 -2.16 -4.60
CA LEU A 142 19.38 -2.22 -4.41
C LEU A 142 19.94 -0.92 -3.80
N SER A 143 19.52 0.24 -4.29
CA SER A 143 19.99 1.53 -3.77
C SER A 143 19.60 1.74 -2.30
N ILE A 144 18.40 1.29 -1.92
CA ILE A 144 17.89 1.37 -0.55
C ILE A 144 18.67 0.40 0.34
N SER A 145 18.87 -0.83 -0.12
CA SER A 145 19.60 -1.87 0.63
C SER A 145 21.07 -1.52 0.84
N ASN A 146 21.74 -0.94 -0.17
CA ASN A 146 23.14 -0.53 -0.06
C ASN A 146 23.32 0.64 0.92
N LYS A 147 22.46 1.67 0.83
CA LYS A 147 22.43 2.77 1.82
C LYS A 147 22.07 2.27 3.21
N TRP A 148 21.25 1.22 3.28
CA TRP A 148 20.86 0.62 4.54
C TRP A 148 22.04 0.04 5.30
N ASN A 149 22.85 -0.78 4.64
CA ASN A 149 24.02 -1.45 5.24
C ASN A 149 25.11 -0.47 5.69
N GLN A 150 25.13 0.75 5.14
CA GLN A 150 26.15 1.75 5.42
C GLN A 150 25.81 2.67 6.61
N SER A 151 24.55 2.73 7.05
CA SER A 151 24.17 3.61 8.17
C SER A 151 24.14 2.83 9.49
N GLN A 152 24.62 3.45 10.58
CA GLN A 152 24.42 2.94 11.94
C GLN A 152 22.92 3.11 12.30
N GLN A 153 22.09 2.15 11.90
CA GLN A 153 20.63 2.32 11.77
C GLN A 153 19.91 2.50 13.12
N ASN A 154 19.49 3.74 13.39
CA ASN A 154 18.52 4.09 14.41
C ASN A 154 17.08 4.01 13.86
N HIS A 155 16.13 3.74 14.73
CA HIS A 155 14.69 3.79 14.41
C HIS A 155 14.31 5.18 13.87
N GLY A 156 13.47 5.25 12.83
CA GLY A 156 12.84 6.50 12.38
C GLY A 156 13.00 6.85 10.90
N LYS A 157 12.88 8.15 10.61
CA LYS A 157 12.91 8.73 9.25
C LYS A 157 14.34 8.82 8.72
N ILE A 158 14.52 8.37 7.48
CA ILE A 158 15.76 8.42 6.72
C ILE A 158 15.48 9.17 5.42
N VAL A 159 16.17 10.29 5.22
CA VAL A 159 16.04 11.12 4.03
C VAL A 159 16.85 10.51 2.88
N LEU A 160 16.22 10.38 1.71
CA LEU A 160 16.89 10.03 0.46
C LEU A 160 17.28 11.31 -0.26
N LYS A 161 18.47 11.36 -0.87
CA LYS A 161 18.89 12.54 -1.66
C LYS A 161 18.08 12.65 -2.96
N GLU A 162 17.55 11.53 -3.42
CA GLU A 162 16.79 11.35 -4.66
C GLU A 162 15.34 11.84 -4.56
N LEU A 163 14.82 11.99 -3.33
CA LEU A 163 13.45 12.42 -3.08
C LEU A 163 13.44 13.63 -2.16
N ASP A 164 12.63 14.63 -2.51
CA ASP A 164 12.32 15.68 -1.55
C ASP A 164 11.45 15.10 -0.42
N SER A 165 11.96 15.13 0.81
CA SER A 165 11.27 14.49 1.93
C SER A 165 10.00 15.19 2.42
N ARG A 166 9.71 16.40 1.93
CA ARG A 166 8.51 17.18 2.24
C ARG A 166 7.43 16.97 1.19
N SER A 167 7.81 16.98 -0.09
CA SER A 167 6.86 16.91 -1.21
C SER A 167 6.75 15.54 -1.89
N GLU A 168 7.77 14.69 -1.80
CA GLU A 168 7.81 13.41 -2.53
C GLU A 168 7.76 12.20 -1.58
N GLY A 169 8.76 12.03 -0.72
CA GLY A 169 8.83 10.86 0.16
C GLY A 169 10.16 10.62 0.87
N TYR A 170 10.20 9.60 1.70
CA TYR A 170 11.35 9.23 2.53
C TYR A 170 11.29 7.75 2.96
N ILE A 171 12.38 7.21 3.48
CA ILE A 171 12.40 5.87 4.07
C ILE A 171 12.06 5.97 5.57
N PHE A 172 11.30 5.01 6.09
CA PHE A 172 11.05 4.88 7.52
C PHE A 172 11.43 3.48 8.00
N TYR A 173 12.29 3.43 9.03
CA TYR A 173 12.69 2.19 9.68
C TYR A 173 11.95 1.95 10.99
N SER A 174 11.11 0.91 11.03
CA SER A 174 10.37 0.54 12.25
C SER A 174 11.12 -0.48 13.11
N LYS A 175 12.36 -0.17 13.53
CA LYS A 175 13.21 -1.06 14.35
C LYS A 175 12.61 -1.49 15.70
N ASN A 176 12.00 -0.53 16.41
CA ASN A 176 11.62 -0.71 17.81
C ASN A 176 10.16 -1.11 18.00
N ASN A 177 9.32 -0.83 17.00
CA ASN A 177 7.86 -0.94 17.14
C ASN A 177 7.33 -2.29 16.66
N LYS A 178 8.09 -3.01 15.82
CA LYS A 178 7.64 -4.25 15.20
C LYS A 178 8.76 -5.29 15.14
N VAL A 179 8.42 -6.56 15.36
CA VAL A 179 9.39 -7.68 15.38
C VAL A 179 10.01 -7.86 14.01
N GLU A 180 9.22 -7.65 12.96
CA GLU A 180 9.62 -7.75 11.57
C GLU A 180 10.45 -6.55 11.08
N LYS A 181 10.67 -5.53 11.92
CA LYS A 181 11.58 -4.40 11.63
C LYS A 181 11.46 -3.89 10.18
N PRO A 182 10.26 -3.53 9.70
CA PRO A 182 10.05 -3.26 8.29
C PRO A 182 10.72 -1.96 7.84
N ILE A 183 11.16 -1.97 6.59
CA ILE A 183 11.65 -0.81 5.86
C ILE A 183 10.54 -0.38 4.91
N ASN A 184 10.00 0.81 5.12
CA ASN A 184 8.93 1.36 4.30
C ASN A 184 9.42 2.59 3.53
N LEU A 185 9.06 2.70 2.27
CA LEU A 185 9.12 3.93 1.50
C LEU A 185 7.80 4.68 1.68
N ILE A 186 7.86 5.78 2.42
CA ILE A 186 6.71 6.66 2.64
C ILE A 186 6.63 7.64 1.48
N LEU A 187 5.56 7.60 0.70
CA LEU A 187 5.34 8.50 -0.44
C LEU A 187 4.13 9.39 -0.18
N LYS A 188 4.21 10.64 -0.64
CA LYS A 188 3.11 11.59 -0.64
C LYS A 188 2.09 11.22 -1.70
N LEU A 189 0.80 11.21 -1.34
CA LEU A 189 -0.26 10.83 -2.28
C LEU A 189 -0.34 11.82 -3.45
N ASP A 190 -0.21 13.12 -3.18
CA ASP A 190 -0.21 14.16 -4.22
C ASP A 190 0.95 14.01 -5.20
N PHE A 191 2.13 13.60 -4.72
CA PHE A 191 3.26 13.30 -5.59
C PHE A 191 2.92 12.18 -6.59
N LEU A 192 2.26 11.12 -6.14
CA LEU A 192 1.83 10.03 -7.02
C LEU A 192 0.80 10.48 -8.05
N ILE A 193 -0.15 11.32 -7.63
CA ILE A 193 -1.22 11.83 -8.50
C ILE A 193 -0.65 12.79 -9.53
N ASN A 194 0.17 13.76 -9.11
CA ASN A 194 0.76 14.78 -9.97
C ASN A 194 1.70 14.19 -11.03
N ASN A 195 2.31 13.03 -10.76
CA ASN A 195 3.14 12.30 -11.73
C ASN A 195 2.36 11.31 -12.61
N GLY A 196 1.02 11.29 -12.55
CA GLY A 196 0.18 10.42 -13.38
C GLY A 196 0.34 8.92 -13.08
N ILE A 197 0.82 8.59 -11.89
CA ILE A 197 0.98 7.22 -11.39
C ILE A 197 -0.31 6.77 -10.71
N ALA A 198 -0.99 7.69 -10.05
CA ALA A 198 -2.16 7.43 -9.24
C ALA A 198 -3.36 8.28 -9.66
N LYS A 199 -4.56 7.78 -9.37
CA LYS A 199 -5.81 8.52 -9.50
C LYS A 199 -6.68 8.30 -8.28
N ARG A 200 -7.31 9.37 -7.79
CA ARG A 200 -8.30 9.27 -6.71
C ARG A 200 -9.65 8.81 -7.28
N LEU A 201 -10.25 7.80 -6.62
CA LEU A 201 -11.58 7.30 -6.96
C LEU A 201 -12.67 8.05 -6.18
N CYS A 202 -12.46 8.24 -4.87
CA CYS A 202 -13.33 8.95 -3.93
C CYS A 202 -12.49 9.56 -2.81
#